data_AF-A0AAN1PYY9-F1
#
_entry.id   AF-A0AAN1PYY9-F1
#
_cell.length_a   1.000
_cell.length_b   1.000
_cell.length_c   1.000
_cell.angle_alpha   90.00
_cell.angle_beta   90.00
_cell.angle_gamma   90.00
#
_symmetry.space_group_name_H-M   'P 1'
#
loop_
_entity.id
_entity.type
_entity.pdbx_description
1 polymer ?
#
loop_
_entity_poly.entity_id
_entity_poly.type
_entity_poly.pdbx_seq_one_letter_code
_entity_poly.pdbx_strand_id
1 'polypeptide(L)'
;MEGAKNVIKLVNQLEHISQSTGIPVTIGESVSTSTLSLSRSDQNNTVVVQGTILDKSVLFMSYGGQRDLRPLGLYARVSQVNRDPLVFIFPQLSANERHEYLKNRMPFMTSDGEMFLPFMGTRLLPEAVNDSPGIAGNPLASAAQRLALTIVLAQLIFERHPEKAKVCPELAAFRTTDDRFLIKSGQCFASTIGKQVSINNRVTFSRAVKPLVAHGWLKSIGETKERVYTCELDSRRFFDQIAPFLVSPVQSVDLVQLAKASVESASKNFLYSGLTGLSKVTMISDNRKQQTVIMDRSRRQTLRTTVDADTDERKVACEVQVSKYQLSGFNTLFRLIANYPKNVLDPFHLYVLFRNDMDERTQGEAEELVDQIWNGA
;
A
#
# COMPACT_ATOMS: atom_id res chain seq x y z
N MET A 1 18.82 21.41 19.95
CA MET A 1 17.50 21.62 19.33
C MET A 1 16.90 20.34 18.75
N GLU A 2 17.68 19.47 18.11
CA GLU A 2 17.18 18.24 17.46
C GLU A 2 16.71 17.16 18.46
N GLY A 3 17.43 16.95 19.57
CA GLY A 3 17.01 16.02 20.63
C GLY A 3 15.65 16.36 21.26
N ALA A 4 15.37 17.65 21.51
CA ALA A 4 14.08 18.09 22.04
C ALA A 4 12.92 17.82 21.08
N LYS A 5 13.14 17.97 19.76
CA LYS A 5 12.13 17.64 18.74
C LYS A 5 11.83 16.13 18.70
N ASN A 6 12.86 15.29 18.84
CA ASN A 6 12.68 13.84 18.82
C ASN A 6 11.99 13.30 20.09
N VAL A 7 12.23 13.93 21.24
CA VAL A 7 11.47 13.67 22.48
C VAL A 7 9.99 14.01 22.29
N ILE A 8 9.68 15.21 21.80
CA ILE A 8 8.29 15.62 21.52
C ILE A 8 7.59 14.64 20.57
N LYS A 9 8.30 14.18 19.52
CA LYS A 9 7.78 13.19 18.59
C LYS A 9 7.42 11.86 19.27
N LEU A 10 8.30 11.34 20.13
CA LEU A 10 8.05 10.10 20.87
C LEU A 10 6.87 10.26 21.84
N VAL A 11 6.80 11.38 22.55
CA VAL A 11 5.68 11.68 23.47
C VAL A 11 4.35 11.68 22.71
N ASN A 12 4.27 12.40 21.59
CA ASN A 12 3.06 12.44 20.76
C ASN A 12 2.66 11.05 20.24
N GLN A 13 3.63 10.20 19.90
CA GLN A 13 3.35 8.82 19.48
C GLN A 13 2.76 7.98 20.62
N LEU A 14 3.31 8.11 21.83
CA LEU A 14 2.82 7.40 23.01
C LEU A 14 1.41 7.85 23.40
N GLU A 15 1.13 9.16 23.35
CA GLU A 15 -0.21 9.70 23.58
C GLU A 15 -1.22 9.16 22.56
N HIS A 16 -0.85 9.14 21.28
CA HIS A 16 -1.69 8.57 20.22
C HIS A 16 -1.97 7.08 20.47
N ILE A 17 -0.94 6.29 20.79
CA ILE A 17 -1.10 4.85 21.07
C ILE A 17 -1.99 4.62 22.29
N SER A 18 -1.85 5.42 23.35
CA SER A 18 -2.71 5.32 24.53
C SER A 18 -4.17 5.61 24.20
N GLN A 19 -4.43 6.65 23.40
CA GLN A 19 -5.78 7.03 22.99
C GLN A 19 -6.42 5.99 22.06
N SER A 20 -5.67 5.44 21.11
CA SER A 20 -6.20 4.49 20.13
C SER A 20 -6.44 3.10 20.71
N THR A 21 -5.56 2.63 21.60
CA THR A 21 -5.63 1.27 22.15
C THR A 21 -6.46 1.17 23.42
N GLY A 22 -6.78 2.32 24.03
CA GLY A 22 -7.41 2.39 25.35
C GLY A 22 -6.50 1.93 26.49
N ILE A 23 -5.23 1.61 26.24
CA ILE A 23 -4.26 1.25 27.27
C ILE A 23 -3.72 2.53 27.93
N PRO A 24 -3.88 2.69 29.25
CA PRO A 24 -3.25 3.78 29.99
C PRO A 24 -1.72 3.73 29.87
N VAL A 25 -1.16 4.77 29.26
CA VAL A 25 0.29 5.02 29.25
C VAL A 25 0.54 6.34 29.95
N THR A 26 1.46 6.35 30.93
CA THR A 26 1.96 7.60 31.51
C THR A 26 3.37 7.87 31.00
N ILE A 27 3.65 9.14 30.73
CA ILE A 27 4.91 9.58 30.16
C ILE A 27 5.60 10.47 31.19
N GLY A 28 6.81 10.08 31.59
CA GLY A 28 7.66 10.77 32.54
C GLY A 28 8.82 11.50 31.85
N GLU A 29 9.95 11.59 32.54
CA GLU A 29 11.10 12.37 32.10
C GLU A 29 11.94 11.66 31.02
N SER A 30 12.64 12.46 30.21
CA SER A 30 13.62 11.96 29.25
C SER A 30 14.81 11.35 29.99
N VAL A 31 15.23 10.16 29.54
CA VAL A 31 16.41 9.46 30.07
C VAL A 31 17.60 9.73 29.17
N SER A 32 18.74 10.08 29.77
CA SER A 32 19.98 10.30 29.02
C SER A 32 20.50 8.99 28.41
N THR A 33 20.70 8.95 27.10
CA THR A 33 21.22 7.74 26.41
C THR A 33 22.67 7.40 26.77
N SER A 34 23.41 8.34 27.36
CA SER A 34 24.76 8.11 27.86
C SER A 34 24.82 7.09 29.00
N THR A 35 23.71 6.87 29.72
CA THR A 35 23.64 5.89 30.82
C THR A 35 23.33 4.47 30.33
N LEU A 36 23.03 4.29 29.04
CA LEU A 36 22.49 3.03 28.47
C LEU A 36 23.54 2.19 27.72
N SER A 37 24.84 2.38 27.98
CA SER A 37 25.94 1.63 27.35
C SER A 37 25.86 1.57 25.81
N LEU A 38 25.40 2.67 25.19
CA LEU A 38 25.23 2.80 23.74
C LEU A 38 26.47 3.40 23.07
N SER A 39 26.69 3.09 21.79
CA SER A 39 27.73 3.77 21.00
C SER A 39 27.35 5.25 20.76
N ARG A 40 28.32 6.14 20.47
CA ARG A 40 28.00 7.55 20.16
C ARG A 40 26.99 7.70 19.02
N SER A 41 27.08 6.86 17.99
CA SER A 41 26.12 6.88 16.89
C SER A 41 24.72 6.49 17.36
N ASP A 42 24.61 5.44 18.18
CA ASP A 42 23.31 5.02 18.70
C ASP A 42 22.74 6.05 19.69
N GLN A 43 23.58 6.68 20.52
CA GLN A 43 23.14 7.75 21.43
C GLN A 43 22.50 8.92 20.68
N ASN A 44 23.05 9.32 19.53
CA ASN A 44 22.52 10.42 18.71
C ASN A 44 21.22 10.04 18.00
N ASN A 45 21.03 8.75 17.72
CA ASN A 45 19.87 8.24 16.99
C ASN A 45 18.79 7.66 17.91
N THR A 46 19.00 7.64 19.23
CA THR A 46 18.07 7.03 20.18
C THR A 46 17.48 8.10 21.09
N VAL A 47 16.18 8.01 21.34
CA VAL A 47 15.52 8.78 22.38
C VAL A 47 14.87 7.82 23.36
N VAL A 48 15.02 8.09 24.65
CA VAL A 48 14.47 7.28 25.72
C VAL A 48 13.69 8.15 26.69
N VAL A 49 12.50 7.71 27.05
CA VAL A 49 11.63 8.36 28.03
C VAL A 49 11.17 7.30 29.03
N GLN A 50 11.17 7.63 30.31
CA GLN A 50 10.61 6.76 31.33
C GLN A 50 9.10 6.93 31.40
N GLY A 51 8.35 5.88 31.71
CA GLY A 51 6.91 5.97 31.88
C GLY A 51 6.31 4.72 32.47
N THR A 52 4.99 4.60 32.40
CA THR A 52 4.27 3.38 32.80
C THR A 52 3.33 2.90 31.71
N ILE A 53 3.14 1.59 31.65
CA ILE A 53 2.02 0.95 30.95
C ILE A 53 1.16 0.31 32.03
N LEU A 54 -0.11 0.72 32.15
CA LEU A 54 -0.91 0.47 33.35
C LEU A 54 -0.11 0.94 34.59
N ASP A 55 0.20 0.02 35.51
CA ASP A 55 0.93 0.31 36.74
C ASP A 55 2.40 -0.16 36.70
N LYS A 56 2.91 -0.59 35.53
CA LYS A 56 4.27 -1.15 35.40
C LYS A 56 5.24 -0.10 34.82
N SER A 57 6.32 0.19 35.54
CA SER A 57 7.42 1.04 35.08
C SER A 57 8.08 0.44 33.84
N VAL A 58 8.28 1.24 32.80
CA VAL A 58 8.96 0.85 31.55
C VAL A 58 9.83 1.99 31.03
N LEU A 59 10.80 1.64 30.19
CA LEU A 59 11.50 2.59 29.34
C LEU A 59 10.95 2.52 27.92
N PHE A 60 10.46 3.66 27.42
CA PHE A 60 10.07 3.81 26.02
C PHE A 60 11.28 4.28 25.21
N MET A 61 11.62 3.55 24.15
CA MET A 61 12.77 3.84 23.31
C MET A 61 12.37 3.99 21.85
N SER A 62 12.81 5.05 21.19
CA SER A 62 12.70 5.21 19.74
C SER A 62 14.08 5.29 19.10
N TYR A 63 14.22 4.72 17.92
CA TYR A 63 15.45 4.75 17.13
C TYR A 63 15.22 5.38 15.76
N GLY A 64 15.90 6.50 15.51
CA GLY A 64 15.80 7.31 14.30
C GLY A 64 16.83 6.98 13.20
N GLY A 65 17.75 6.04 13.45
CA GLY A 65 18.73 5.60 12.46
C GLY A 65 18.19 4.52 11.51
N GLN A 66 19.06 4.02 10.62
CA GLN A 66 18.76 2.91 9.72
C GLN A 66 18.48 1.61 10.51
N ARG A 67 17.36 0.96 10.21
CA ARG A 67 16.72 -0.01 11.13
C ARG A 67 17.07 -1.48 10.92
N ASP A 68 18.01 -1.84 10.04
CA ASP A 68 18.44 -3.21 9.64
C ASP A 68 18.67 -4.19 10.82
N LEU A 69 17.60 -4.56 11.52
CA LEU A 69 17.56 -5.18 12.84
C LEU A 69 18.42 -4.51 13.93
N ARG A 70 18.95 -3.29 13.71
CA ARG A 70 19.75 -2.55 14.71
C ARG A 70 19.03 -2.40 16.07
N PRO A 71 17.71 -2.10 16.13
CA PRO A 71 16.97 -2.05 17.40
C PRO A 71 17.07 -3.33 18.23
N LEU A 72 17.16 -4.50 17.60
CA LEU A 72 17.32 -5.77 18.30
C LEU A 72 18.66 -5.86 19.02
N GLY A 73 19.73 -5.38 18.38
CA GLY A 73 21.06 -5.29 19.00
C GLY A 73 21.10 -4.30 20.16
N LEU A 74 20.36 -3.20 20.07
CA LEU A 74 20.20 -2.23 21.15
C LEU A 74 19.42 -2.85 22.32
N TYR A 75 18.30 -3.52 22.02
CA TYR A 75 17.50 -4.23 23.01
C TYR A 75 18.34 -5.24 23.80
N ALA A 76 19.13 -6.07 23.13
CA ALA A 76 19.99 -7.05 23.78
C ALA A 76 21.02 -6.43 24.73
N ARG A 77 21.59 -5.27 24.37
CA ARG A 77 22.58 -4.57 25.20
C ARG A 77 21.94 -3.84 26.39
N VAL A 78 20.90 -3.06 26.13
CA VAL A 78 20.28 -2.22 27.15
C VAL A 78 19.55 -3.08 28.18
N SER A 79 18.91 -4.18 27.75
CA SER A 79 18.22 -5.10 28.67
C SER A 79 19.15 -5.88 29.61
N GLN A 80 20.46 -5.92 29.33
CA GLN A 80 21.44 -6.52 30.24
C GLN A 80 21.77 -5.61 31.43
N VAL A 81 21.68 -4.29 31.23
CA VAL A 81 22.07 -3.28 32.23
C VAL A 81 20.87 -2.61 32.89
N ASN A 82 19.72 -2.59 32.22
CA ASN A 82 18.50 -1.97 32.72
C ASN A 82 17.56 -3.02 33.34
N ARG A 83 16.98 -2.70 34.50
CA ARG A 83 16.03 -3.58 35.19
C ARG A 83 14.60 -3.45 34.67
N ASP A 84 14.23 -2.26 34.22
CA ASP A 84 12.87 -2.01 33.72
C ASP A 84 12.70 -2.58 32.30
N PRO A 85 11.51 -3.10 31.95
CA PRO A 85 11.23 -3.52 30.59
C PRO A 85 11.48 -2.39 29.58
N LEU A 86 12.21 -2.71 28.53
CA LEU A 86 12.48 -1.81 27.43
C LEU A 86 11.48 -2.04 26.31
N VAL A 87 10.65 -1.04 26.03
CA VAL A 87 9.61 -1.08 25.00
C VAL A 87 10.00 -0.16 23.86
N PHE A 88 10.19 -0.74 22.67
CA PHE A 88 10.48 0.05 21.49
C PHE A 88 9.23 0.64 20.88
N ILE A 89 9.27 1.93 20.56
CA ILE A 89 8.20 2.65 19.88
C ILE A 89 8.59 2.84 18.42
N PHE A 90 7.78 2.26 17.54
CA PHE A 90 7.94 2.37 16.10
C PHE A 90 6.73 3.07 15.50
N PRO A 91 6.90 3.79 14.38
CA PRO A 91 5.75 4.16 13.55
C PRO A 91 5.03 2.91 13.03
N GLN A 92 5.79 1.96 12.49
CA GLN A 92 5.34 0.70 11.90
C GLN A 92 6.50 -0.31 11.85
N LEU A 93 6.19 -1.59 11.68
CA LEU A 93 7.16 -2.68 11.51
C LEU A 93 6.97 -3.38 10.15
N SER A 94 8.07 -3.68 9.47
CA SER A 94 8.08 -4.64 8.36
C SER A 94 7.77 -6.05 8.86
N ALA A 95 7.38 -6.96 7.95
CA ALA A 95 7.15 -8.37 8.30
C ALA A 95 8.41 -9.03 8.87
N ASN A 96 9.59 -8.71 8.34
CA ASN A 96 10.87 -9.24 8.83
C ASN A 96 11.21 -8.72 10.23
N GLU A 97 11.08 -7.40 10.46
CA GLU A 97 11.27 -6.82 11.81
C GLU A 97 10.28 -7.45 12.80
N ARG A 98 9.00 -7.52 12.44
CA ARG A 98 7.97 -8.16 13.27
C ARG A 98 8.33 -9.61 13.57
N HIS A 99 8.69 -10.40 12.56
CA HIS A 99 9.09 -11.79 12.73
C HIS A 99 10.27 -11.93 13.69
N GLU A 100 11.35 -11.17 13.46
CA GLU A 100 12.55 -11.22 14.29
C GLU A 100 12.30 -10.67 15.71
N TYR A 101 11.50 -9.62 15.88
CA TYR A 101 11.20 -9.06 17.19
C TYR A 101 10.31 -9.99 18.02
N LEU A 102 9.30 -10.62 17.41
CA LEU A 102 8.48 -11.65 18.05
C LEU A 102 9.33 -12.86 18.46
N LYS A 103 10.15 -13.37 17.53
CA LYS A 103 11.05 -14.51 17.75
C LYS A 103 12.03 -14.25 18.90
N ASN A 104 12.58 -13.04 18.97
CA ASN A 104 13.53 -12.64 20.02
C ASN A 104 12.85 -12.05 21.27
N ARG A 105 11.52 -12.10 21.37
CA ARG A 105 10.74 -11.59 22.50
C ARG A 105 11.04 -10.12 22.85
N MET A 106 11.32 -9.30 21.84
CA MET A 106 11.59 -7.87 22.01
C MET A 106 10.27 -7.11 22.16
N PRO A 107 10.02 -6.41 23.29
CA PRO A 107 8.80 -5.65 23.47
C PRO A 107 8.73 -4.45 22.54
N PHE A 108 7.58 -4.26 21.90
CA PHE A 108 7.35 -3.12 21.03
C PHE A 108 5.90 -2.65 21.04
N MET A 109 5.72 -1.40 20.65
CA MET A 109 4.43 -0.80 20.31
C MET A 109 4.59 0.00 19.02
N THR A 110 3.59 -0.07 18.16
CA THR A 110 3.54 0.67 16.90
C THR A 110 2.45 1.73 16.93
N SER A 111 2.58 2.77 16.11
CA SER A 111 1.57 3.83 16.02
C SER A 111 0.24 3.36 15.45
N ASP A 112 0.21 2.22 14.74
CA ASP A 112 -1.00 1.57 14.21
C ASP A 112 -1.76 0.72 15.25
N GLY A 113 -1.22 0.58 16.47
CA GLY A 113 -1.86 -0.13 17.59
C GLY A 113 -1.40 -1.58 17.79
N GLU A 114 -0.47 -2.10 16.99
CA GLU A 114 0.19 -3.37 17.29
C GLU A 114 1.02 -3.22 18.57
N MET A 115 0.86 -4.15 19.50
CA MET A 115 1.64 -4.21 20.71
C MET A 115 2.04 -5.64 21.01
N PHE A 116 3.31 -5.81 21.32
CA PHE A 116 3.83 -7.05 21.85
C PHE A 116 4.58 -6.75 23.13
N LEU A 117 3.97 -7.10 24.25
CA LEU A 117 4.47 -6.83 25.61
C LEU A 117 4.63 -8.17 26.34
N PRO A 118 5.68 -8.95 26.02
CA PRO A 118 5.86 -10.30 26.55
C PRO A 118 6.00 -10.33 28.09
N PHE A 119 6.52 -9.25 28.69
CA PHE A 119 6.62 -9.09 30.14
C PHE A 119 5.27 -8.88 30.85
N MET A 120 4.18 -8.77 30.08
CA MET A 120 2.78 -8.72 30.53
C MET A 120 1.95 -9.86 29.92
N GLY A 121 2.56 -10.80 29.20
CA GLY A 121 1.84 -11.85 28.48
C GLY A 121 0.87 -11.31 27.42
N THR A 122 1.06 -10.07 26.96
CA THR A 122 0.11 -9.36 26.10
C THR A 122 0.62 -9.28 24.68
N ARG A 123 -0.21 -9.70 23.73
CA ARG A 123 -0.05 -9.40 22.31
C ARG A 123 -1.36 -8.87 21.80
N LEU A 124 -1.34 -7.61 21.38
CA LEU A 124 -2.47 -6.96 20.75
C LEU A 124 -2.08 -6.73 19.30
N LEU A 125 -2.92 -7.22 18.41
CA LEU A 125 -2.84 -6.86 17.01
C LEU A 125 -3.47 -5.47 16.90
N PRO A 126 -3.01 -4.64 15.94
CA PRO A 126 -3.70 -3.39 15.68
C PRO A 126 -5.17 -3.74 15.44
N GLU A 127 -6.09 -2.92 15.96
CA GLU A 127 -7.47 -3.06 15.55
C GLU A 127 -7.45 -3.08 14.02
N ALA A 128 -7.83 -4.21 13.42
CA ALA A 128 -8.37 -4.16 12.07
C ALA A 128 -9.39 -3.04 12.14
N VAL A 129 -9.23 -1.99 11.35
CA VAL A 129 -10.15 -0.86 11.30
C VAL A 129 -11.53 -1.43 10.96
N ASN A 130 -12.23 -1.87 11.99
CA ASN A 130 -13.62 -2.26 12.05
C ASN A 130 -14.40 -1.09 12.68
N ASP A 131 -13.89 0.14 12.51
CA ASP A 131 -14.69 1.36 12.38
C ASP A 131 -15.36 1.43 11.00
N SER A 132 -15.61 0.28 10.38
CA SER A 132 -16.87 0.09 9.72
C SER A 132 -17.82 -0.49 10.77
N PRO A 133 -18.84 0.23 11.28
CA PRO A 133 -20.09 -0.46 11.57
C PRO A 133 -20.34 -1.39 10.40
N GLY A 134 -20.84 -2.60 10.59
CA GLY A 134 -21.08 -3.55 9.50
C GLY A 134 -21.87 -2.93 8.33
N ILE A 135 -21.19 -2.22 7.45
CA ILE A 135 -21.63 -1.87 6.13
C ILE A 135 -20.90 -2.92 5.33
N ALA A 136 -21.64 -3.92 4.90
CA ALA A 136 -21.48 -4.40 3.55
C ALA A 136 -21.57 -3.17 2.63
N GLY A 137 -20.49 -2.39 2.56
CA GLY A 137 -20.46 -1.14 1.82
C GLY A 137 -20.57 -1.48 0.38
N ASN A 138 -21.48 -0.78 -0.31
CA ASN A 138 -21.62 -0.96 -1.74
C ASN A 138 -20.23 -0.87 -2.39
N PRO A 139 -19.84 -1.84 -3.22
CA PRO A 139 -18.52 -1.82 -3.82
C PRO A 139 -18.27 -0.52 -4.57
N LEU A 140 -17.01 -0.07 -4.61
CA LEU A 140 -16.67 1.18 -5.26
C LEU A 140 -17.07 1.12 -6.73
N ALA A 141 -17.86 2.11 -7.17
CA ALA A 141 -18.14 2.29 -8.58
C ALA A 141 -16.82 2.43 -9.36
N SER A 142 -16.79 1.98 -10.62
CA SER A 142 -15.54 1.88 -11.38
C SER A 142 -14.77 3.20 -11.49
N ALA A 143 -15.43 4.36 -11.47
CA ALA A 143 -14.75 5.66 -11.46
C ALA A 143 -14.06 5.96 -10.11
N ALA A 144 -14.72 5.65 -9.00
CA ALA A 144 -14.20 5.84 -7.65
C ALA A 144 -13.04 4.88 -7.37
N GLN A 145 -13.17 3.61 -7.75
CA GLN A 145 -12.09 2.62 -7.67
C GLN A 145 -10.85 3.06 -8.43
N ARG A 146 -11.01 3.53 -9.68
CA ARG A 146 -9.89 4.04 -10.48
C ARG A 146 -9.21 5.23 -9.81
N LEU A 147 -9.99 6.18 -9.28
CA LEU A 147 -9.43 7.32 -8.56
C LEU A 147 -8.67 6.87 -7.31
N ALA A 148 -9.25 5.97 -6.51
CA ALA A 148 -8.63 5.45 -5.29
C ALA A 148 -7.30 4.74 -5.59
N LEU A 149 -7.28 3.82 -6.54
CA LEU A 149 -6.04 3.15 -6.96
C LEU A 149 -5.01 4.12 -7.55
N THR A 150 -5.46 5.17 -8.24
CA THR A 150 -4.56 6.24 -8.72
C THR A 150 -3.93 7.00 -7.56
N ILE A 151 -4.69 7.27 -6.50
CA ILE A 151 -4.20 7.94 -5.29
C ILE A 151 -3.16 7.05 -4.60
N VAL A 152 -3.43 5.76 -4.40
CA VAL A 152 -2.45 4.79 -3.84
C VAL A 152 -1.14 4.82 -4.64
N LEU A 153 -1.23 4.68 -5.97
CA LEU A 153 -0.07 4.67 -6.85
C LEU A 153 0.69 6.00 -6.78
N ALA A 154 -0.02 7.13 -6.80
CA ALA A 154 0.62 8.44 -6.72
C ALA A 154 1.31 8.63 -5.36
N GLN A 155 0.67 8.27 -4.24
CA GLN A 155 1.29 8.31 -2.92
C GLN A 155 2.56 7.46 -2.87
N LEU A 156 2.51 6.21 -3.35
CA LEU A 156 3.69 5.34 -3.43
C LEU A 156 4.84 5.95 -4.27
N ILE A 157 4.54 6.63 -5.38
CA ILE A 157 5.57 7.30 -6.19
C ILE A 157 6.18 8.48 -5.43
N PHE A 158 5.37 9.27 -4.72
CA PHE A 158 5.86 10.37 -3.89
C PHE A 158 6.67 9.88 -2.69
N GLU A 159 6.27 8.77 -2.07
CA GLU A 159 6.96 8.18 -0.91
C GLU A 159 8.30 7.57 -1.31
N ARG A 160 8.38 6.86 -2.45
CA ARG A 160 9.62 6.19 -2.88
C ARG A 160 10.56 7.07 -3.71
N HIS A 161 10.00 7.90 -4.58
CA HIS A 161 10.75 8.67 -5.57
C HIS A 161 10.33 10.14 -5.60
N PRO A 162 10.42 10.88 -4.46
CA PRO A 162 9.86 12.23 -4.33
C PRO A 162 10.36 13.22 -5.38
N GLU A 163 11.64 13.18 -5.72
CA GLU A 163 12.23 14.06 -6.73
C GLU A 163 11.71 13.76 -8.14
N LYS A 164 11.54 12.48 -8.48
CA LYS A 164 10.94 12.05 -9.74
C LYS A 164 9.45 12.41 -9.79
N ALA A 165 8.75 12.28 -8.67
CA ALA A 165 7.34 12.58 -8.57
C ALA A 165 7.04 14.06 -8.87
N LYS A 166 7.85 14.98 -8.34
CA LYS A 166 7.73 16.44 -8.53
C LYS A 166 7.88 16.88 -9.98
N VAL A 167 8.68 16.18 -10.78
CA VAL A 167 8.96 16.53 -12.18
C VAL A 167 8.13 15.73 -13.19
N CYS A 168 7.42 14.70 -12.75
CA CYS A 168 6.59 13.86 -13.63
C CYS A 168 5.31 14.63 -14.04
N PRO A 169 5.11 14.96 -15.33
CA PRO A 169 3.95 15.75 -15.77
C PRO A 169 2.60 15.11 -15.42
N GLU A 170 2.54 13.78 -15.47
CA GLU A 170 1.38 12.98 -15.06
C GLU A 170 0.97 13.26 -13.62
N LEU A 171 1.96 13.44 -12.73
CA LEU A 171 1.74 13.62 -11.30
C LEU A 171 1.53 15.07 -10.87
N ALA A 172 1.50 16.02 -11.81
CA ALA A 172 1.36 17.45 -11.51
C ALA A 172 0.05 17.84 -10.79
N ALA A 173 -0.96 16.96 -10.79
CA ALA A 173 -2.18 17.14 -10.01
C ALA A 173 -2.01 16.81 -8.51
N PHE A 174 -0.90 16.16 -8.13
CA PHE A 174 -0.60 15.73 -6.77
C PHE A 174 0.56 16.53 -6.18
N ARG A 175 0.58 16.65 -4.85
CA ARG A 175 1.67 17.25 -4.10
C ARG A 175 1.66 16.75 -2.66
N THR A 176 2.77 16.90 -1.96
CA THR A 176 2.85 16.70 -0.52
C THR A 176 3.11 18.04 0.17
N THR A 177 2.45 18.29 1.30
CA THR A 177 2.65 19.49 2.13
C THR A 177 2.38 19.13 3.58
N ASP A 178 3.33 19.38 4.48
CA ASP A 178 3.21 19.08 5.91
C ASP A 178 2.68 17.66 6.20
N ASP A 179 3.31 16.65 5.58
CA ASP A 179 2.93 15.23 5.65
C ASP A 179 1.52 14.87 5.15
N ARG A 180 0.82 15.80 4.49
CA ARG A 180 -0.46 15.55 3.83
C ARG A 180 -0.27 15.36 2.34
N PHE A 181 -1.01 14.42 1.78
CA PHE A 181 -1.08 14.23 0.34
C PHE A 181 -2.24 15.03 -0.23
N LEU A 182 -2.00 15.86 -1.24
CA LEU A 182 -2.99 16.79 -1.79
C LEU A 182 -3.24 16.56 -3.27
N ILE A 183 -4.49 16.77 -3.69
CA ILE A 183 -4.95 16.73 -5.08
C ILE A 183 -5.47 18.12 -5.45
N LYS A 184 -4.78 18.81 -6.37
CA LYS A 184 -4.87 20.27 -6.57
C LYS A 184 -6.21 20.73 -7.18
N SER A 185 -6.83 19.94 -8.05
CA SER A 185 -8.23 20.09 -8.48
C SER A 185 -8.65 18.95 -9.42
N GLY A 186 -9.96 18.77 -9.61
CA GLY A 186 -10.48 17.81 -10.58
C GLY A 186 -10.17 18.15 -12.05
N GLN A 187 -10.00 19.43 -12.37
CA GLN A 187 -9.60 19.85 -13.73
C GLN A 187 -8.13 19.52 -13.99
N CYS A 188 -7.26 19.86 -13.02
CA CYS A 188 -5.84 19.55 -13.12
C CYS A 188 -5.61 18.04 -13.23
N PHE A 189 -6.28 17.24 -12.37
CA PHE A 189 -6.24 15.78 -12.45
C PHE A 189 -6.64 15.25 -13.83
N ALA A 190 -7.77 15.71 -14.36
CA ALA A 190 -8.26 15.28 -15.66
C ALA A 190 -7.28 15.60 -16.80
N SER A 191 -6.62 16.76 -16.73
CA SER A 191 -5.66 17.21 -17.75
C SER A 191 -4.29 16.54 -17.68
N THR A 192 -3.86 16.05 -16.51
CA THR A 192 -2.50 15.50 -16.32
C THR A 192 -2.47 13.98 -16.39
N ILE A 193 -3.23 13.29 -15.52
CA ILE A 193 -3.24 11.82 -15.40
C ILE A 193 -4.54 11.20 -15.89
N GLY A 194 -5.60 12.00 -16.02
CA GLY A 194 -6.96 11.56 -16.31
C GLY A 194 -7.05 10.58 -17.47
N LYS A 195 -6.36 10.84 -18.58
CA LYS A 195 -6.34 9.95 -19.76
C LYS A 195 -5.78 8.55 -19.45
N GLN A 196 -4.74 8.45 -18.62
CA GLN A 196 -4.13 7.17 -18.28
C GLN A 196 -5.07 6.28 -17.45
N VAL A 197 -5.87 6.90 -16.60
CA VAL A 197 -6.78 6.21 -15.66
C VAL A 197 -8.25 6.34 -16.07
N SER A 198 -8.51 6.76 -17.31
CA SER A 198 -9.85 6.95 -17.91
C SER A 198 -10.78 7.94 -17.19
N ILE A 199 -10.24 8.89 -16.40
CA ILE A 199 -11.00 9.98 -15.73
C ILE A 199 -10.73 11.28 -16.49
N ASN A 200 -11.34 11.38 -17.67
CA ASN A 200 -10.94 12.37 -18.69
C ASN A 200 -11.53 13.78 -18.48
N ASN A 201 -12.40 13.98 -17.48
CA ASN A 201 -13.03 15.27 -17.25
C ASN A 201 -13.39 15.48 -15.78
N ARG A 202 -13.60 16.76 -15.43
CA ARG A 202 -13.94 17.21 -14.07
C ARG A 202 -15.23 16.60 -13.52
N VAL A 203 -16.22 16.31 -14.37
CA VAL A 203 -17.50 15.73 -13.96
C VAL A 203 -17.31 14.28 -13.48
N THR A 204 -16.57 13.48 -14.25
CA THR A 204 -16.20 12.11 -13.89
C THR A 204 -15.34 12.10 -12.62
N PHE A 205 -14.38 13.02 -12.50
CA PHE A 205 -13.60 13.18 -11.27
C PHE A 205 -14.49 13.50 -10.06
N SER A 206 -15.42 14.45 -10.20
CA SER A 206 -16.32 14.86 -9.12
C SER A 206 -17.23 13.70 -8.67
N ARG A 207 -17.67 12.85 -9.61
CA ARG A 207 -18.41 11.62 -9.29
C ARG A 207 -17.53 10.58 -8.59
N ALA A 208 -16.28 10.43 -9.02
CA ALA A 208 -15.33 9.49 -8.46
C ALA A 208 -14.89 9.85 -7.03
N VAL A 209 -14.70 11.15 -6.74
CA VAL A 209 -14.20 11.63 -5.45
C VAL A 209 -15.28 11.68 -4.38
N LYS A 210 -16.55 11.84 -4.77
CA LYS A 210 -17.70 11.92 -3.85
C LYS A 210 -17.76 10.75 -2.84
N PRO A 211 -17.69 9.47 -3.25
CA PRO A 211 -17.67 8.37 -2.30
C PRO A 211 -16.41 8.38 -1.41
N LEU A 212 -15.24 8.72 -1.95
CA LEU A 212 -14.00 8.77 -1.14
C LEU A 212 -14.07 9.83 -0.03
N VAL A 213 -14.73 10.97 -0.30
CA VAL A 213 -15.01 11.99 0.73
C VAL A 213 -16.08 11.52 1.71
N ALA A 214 -17.14 10.86 1.22
CA ALA A 214 -18.21 10.34 2.08
C ALA A 214 -17.72 9.24 3.04
N HIS A 215 -16.75 8.44 2.62
CA HIS A 215 -16.06 7.46 3.48
C HIS A 215 -15.04 8.09 4.44
N GLY A 216 -14.75 9.39 4.32
CA GLY A 216 -13.76 10.07 5.16
C GLY A 216 -12.30 9.87 4.73
N TRP A 217 -12.04 9.11 3.66
CA TRP A 217 -10.68 8.87 3.15
C TRP A 217 -10.03 10.13 2.57
N LEU A 218 -10.86 11.06 2.07
CA LEU A 218 -10.41 12.37 1.59
C LEU A 218 -11.20 13.48 2.26
N LYS A 219 -10.54 14.59 2.58
CA LYS A 219 -11.19 15.85 2.98
C LYS A 219 -11.15 16.83 1.81
N SER A 220 -12.22 17.60 1.60
CA SER A 220 -12.24 18.66 0.60
C SER A 220 -12.07 20.03 1.25
N ILE A 221 -11.13 20.82 0.75
CA ILE A 221 -10.83 22.17 1.22
C ILE A 221 -11.03 23.15 0.05
N GLY A 222 -11.70 24.27 0.31
CA GLY A 222 -11.91 25.34 -0.66
C GLY A 222 -13.14 25.21 -1.55
N GLU A 223 -13.37 26.26 -2.34
CA GLU A 223 -14.57 26.43 -3.16
C GLU A 223 -14.44 25.85 -4.58
N THR A 224 -15.59 25.59 -5.19
CA THR A 224 -15.86 24.87 -6.44
C THR A 224 -14.70 24.72 -7.46
N LYS A 225 -14.03 25.79 -7.90
CA LYS A 225 -12.98 25.76 -8.94
C LYS A 225 -11.56 25.48 -8.40
N GLU A 226 -11.27 25.87 -7.17
CA GLU A 226 -9.96 25.70 -6.51
C GLU A 226 -9.98 24.61 -5.44
N ARG A 227 -11.02 23.77 -5.44
CA ARG A 227 -11.19 22.71 -4.46
C ARG A 227 -9.99 21.75 -4.49
N VAL A 228 -9.29 21.71 -3.36
CA VAL A 228 -8.19 20.80 -3.08
C VAL A 228 -8.74 19.64 -2.26
N TYR A 229 -8.28 18.43 -2.54
CA TYR A 229 -8.59 17.26 -1.71
C TYR A 229 -7.33 16.84 -0.95
N THR A 230 -7.47 16.50 0.32
CA THR A 230 -6.36 16.07 1.17
C THR A 230 -6.60 14.65 1.67
N CYS A 231 -5.58 13.81 1.57
CA CYS A 231 -5.50 12.51 2.19
C CYS A 231 -4.52 12.61 3.37
N GLU A 232 -4.98 12.22 4.56
CA GLU A 232 -4.18 12.16 5.79
C GLU A 232 -3.60 10.76 6.05
N LEU A 233 -4.05 9.77 5.28
CA LEU A 233 -3.52 8.40 5.31
C LEU A 233 -2.33 8.30 4.37
N ASP A 234 -1.29 7.58 4.78
CA ASP A 234 -0.23 7.13 3.87
C ASP A 234 -0.76 6.11 2.84
N SER A 235 0.06 5.77 1.85
CA SER A 235 -0.37 4.86 0.78
C SER A 235 -0.82 3.48 1.27
N ARG A 236 -0.20 2.94 2.34
CA ARG A 236 -0.53 1.61 2.88
C ARG A 236 -1.87 1.65 3.57
N ARG A 237 -2.06 2.57 4.52
CA ARG A 237 -3.31 2.73 5.26
C ARG A 237 -4.47 3.10 4.35
N PHE A 238 -4.21 3.95 3.36
CA PHE A 238 -5.23 4.27 2.36
C PHE A 238 -5.60 3.03 1.55
N PHE A 239 -4.63 2.22 1.12
CA PHE A 239 -4.93 0.96 0.43
C PHE A 239 -5.73 -0.01 1.31
N ASP A 240 -5.31 -0.24 2.56
CA ASP A 240 -5.97 -1.15 3.49
C ASP A 240 -7.44 -0.77 3.71
N GLN A 241 -7.76 0.53 3.73
CA GLN A 241 -9.14 1.00 3.84
C GLN A 241 -9.97 0.84 2.55
N ILE A 242 -9.38 1.01 1.37
CA ILE A 242 -10.13 0.87 0.11
C ILE A 242 -10.23 -0.58 -0.37
N ALA A 243 -9.27 -1.43 0.00
CA ALA A 243 -9.13 -2.81 -0.50
C ALA A 243 -10.42 -3.63 -0.34
N PRO A 244 -11.14 -3.57 0.80
CA PRO A 244 -12.41 -4.28 0.98
C PRO A 244 -13.47 -3.93 -0.07
N PHE A 245 -13.44 -2.71 -0.63
CA PHE A 245 -14.45 -2.19 -1.56
C PHE A 245 -14.08 -2.34 -3.04
N LEU A 246 -12.88 -2.88 -3.35
CA LEU A 246 -12.42 -3.07 -4.71
C LEU A 246 -13.12 -4.26 -5.39
N VAL A 247 -13.51 -4.08 -6.65
CA VAL A 247 -14.19 -5.07 -7.49
C VAL A 247 -13.33 -5.43 -8.68
N SER A 248 -13.39 -6.70 -9.10
CA SER A 248 -12.72 -7.16 -10.31
C SER A 248 -12.96 -6.22 -11.49
N PRO A 249 -11.89 -5.80 -12.19
CA PRO A 249 -12.01 -4.99 -13.40
C PRO A 249 -12.60 -5.79 -14.56
N VAL A 250 -12.71 -7.11 -14.45
CA VAL A 250 -13.23 -8.00 -15.50
C VAL A 250 -14.75 -7.81 -15.62
N GLN A 251 -15.19 -7.62 -16.86
CA GLN A 251 -16.60 -7.51 -17.24
C GLN A 251 -17.11 -8.82 -17.84
N SER A 252 -16.32 -9.45 -18.70
CA SER A 252 -16.65 -10.72 -19.34
C SER A 252 -15.38 -11.50 -19.64
N VAL A 253 -15.54 -12.80 -19.86
CA VAL A 253 -14.46 -13.72 -20.21
C VAL A 253 -14.87 -14.46 -21.48
N ASP A 254 -13.99 -14.42 -22.49
CA ASP A 254 -14.17 -15.11 -23.75
C ASP A 254 -13.06 -16.15 -23.94
N LEU A 255 -13.42 -17.34 -24.42
CA LEU A 255 -12.43 -18.31 -24.91
C LEU A 255 -12.22 -18.07 -26.41
N VAL A 256 -10.98 -17.81 -26.81
CA VAL A 256 -10.61 -17.48 -28.19
C VAL A 256 -9.44 -18.34 -28.64
N GLN A 257 -9.46 -18.77 -29.91
CA GLN A 257 -8.32 -19.38 -30.57
C GLN A 257 -7.61 -18.31 -31.39
N LEU A 258 -6.39 -17.95 -30.98
CA LEU A 258 -5.58 -16.94 -31.64
C LEU A 258 -4.46 -17.61 -32.42
N ALA A 259 -4.15 -17.12 -33.62
CA ALA A 259 -2.95 -17.54 -34.33
C ALA A 259 -1.71 -17.28 -33.47
N LYS A 260 -0.77 -18.24 -33.44
CA LYS A 260 0.43 -18.15 -32.61
C LYS A 260 1.26 -16.90 -32.93
N ALA A 261 1.41 -16.57 -34.21
CA ALA A 261 2.12 -15.37 -34.65
C ALA A 261 1.43 -14.07 -34.18
N SER A 262 0.09 -14.05 -34.15
CA SER A 262 -0.71 -12.95 -33.62
C SER A 262 -0.54 -12.79 -32.10
N VAL A 263 -0.44 -13.89 -31.35
CA VAL A 263 -0.15 -13.83 -29.91
C VAL A 263 1.27 -13.33 -29.65
N GLU A 264 2.27 -13.81 -30.38
CA GLU A 264 3.67 -13.40 -30.21
C GLU A 264 3.89 -11.92 -30.56
N SER A 265 3.30 -11.44 -31.66
CA SER A 265 3.37 -10.04 -32.06
C SER A 265 2.58 -9.11 -31.13
N ALA A 266 1.38 -9.51 -30.72
CA ALA A 266 0.55 -8.75 -29.79
C ALA A 266 0.97 -8.89 -28.33
N SER A 267 1.84 -9.85 -27.96
CA SER A 267 2.36 -10.04 -26.61
C SER A 267 3.09 -8.81 -26.06
N LYS A 268 3.58 -7.93 -26.94
CA LYS A 268 4.15 -6.62 -26.57
C LYS A 268 3.09 -5.66 -26.01
N ASN A 269 1.82 -5.87 -26.34
CA ASN A 269 0.69 -4.99 -26.02
C ASN A 269 -0.38 -5.66 -25.13
N PHE A 270 -0.31 -6.98 -24.95
CA PHE A 270 -1.17 -7.71 -24.02
C PHE A 270 -0.69 -7.57 -22.58
N LEU A 271 -1.66 -7.60 -21.67
CA LEU A 271 -1.41 -7.74 -20.24
C LEU A 271 -1.83 -9.16 -19.86
N TYR A 272 -0.88 -9.97 -19.44
CA TYR A 272 -1.15 -11.26 -18.80
C TYR A 272 -1.88 -11.01 -17.49
N SER A 273 -2.94 -11.77 -17.25
CA SER A 273 -3.86 -11.64 -16.11
C SER A 273 -4.25 -13.03 -15.61
N GLY A 274 -5.13 -13.11 -14.60
CA GLY A 274 -5.48 -14.39 -13.97
C GLY A 274 -4.23 -15.15 -13.52
N LEU A 275 -4.28 -16.48 -13.56
CA LEU A 275 -3.17 -17.32 -13.09
C LEU A 275 -1.91 -17.17 -13.94
N THR A 276 -2.07 -16.92 -15.24
CA THR A 276 -0.96 -16.63 -16.15
C THR A 276 -0.25 -15.33 -15.81
N GLY A 277 -0.98 -14.32 -15.33
CA GLY A 277 -0.42 -13.08 -14.82
C GLY A 277 0.29 -13.30 -13.48
N LEU A 278 -0.39 -13.94 -12.52
CA LEU A 278 0.12 -14.18 -11.17
C LEU A 278 1.44 -15.00 -11.19
N SER A 279 1.49 -16.10 -11.96
CA SER A 279 2.68 -16.95 -12.11
C SER A 279 3.90 -16.26 -12.72
N LYS A 280 3.72 -15.12 -13.40
CA LYS A 280 4.84 -14.36 -13.97
C LYS A 280 5.53 -13.45 -12.95
N VAL A 281 4.91 -13.23 -11.80
CA VAL A 281 5.36 -12.26 -10.79
C VAL A 281 5.36 -12.83 -9.38
N THR A 282 5.07 -14.12 -9.23
CA THR A 282 5.03 -14.85 -7.95
C THR A 282 5.61 -16.25 -8.13
N MET A 283 5.63 -17.07 -7.07
CA MET A 283 6.20 -18.42 -7.13
C MET A 283 5.18 -19.48 -7.58
N ILE A 284 3.93 -19.08 -7.85
CA ILE A 284 2.90 -20.03 -8.29
C ILE A 284 3.14 -20.52 -9.74
N SER A 285 2.94 -21.82 -9.96
CA SER A 285 3.01 -22.40 -11.31
C SER A 285 1.67 -22.28 -12.04
N ASP A 286 1.71 -21.84 -13.30
CA ASP A 286 0.57 -21.93 -14.21
C ASP A 286 0.69 -23.18 -15.10
N ASN A 287 -0.04 -24.22 -14.72
CA ASN A 287 -0.10 -25.48 -15.47
C ASN A 287 -1.24 -25.49 -16.51
N ARG A 288 -1.93 -24.37 -16.71
CA ARG A 288 -3.03 -24.31 -17.68
C ARG A 288 -2.45 -24.29 -19.09
N LYS A 289 -3.08 -25.05 -19.99
CA LYS A 289 -2.76 -25.02 -21.43
C LYS A 289 -3.15 -23.68 -22.08
N GLN A 290 -4.04 -22.93 -21.44
CA GLN A 290 -4.60 -21.69 -21.95
C GLN A 290 -4.01 -20.50 -21.20
N GLN A 291 -3.45 -19.56 -21.96
CA GLN A 291 -2.94 -18.31 -21.39
C GLN A 291 -4.08 -17.33 -21.16
N THR A 292 -4.04 -16.62 -20.03
CA THR A 292 -5.04 -15.63 -19.67
C THR A 292 -4.52 -14.21 -19.92
N VAL A 293 -5.23 -13.42 -20.71
CA VAL A 293 -4.89 -12.03 -21.04
C VAL A 293 -6.06 -11.10 -20.80
N ILE A 294 -5.79 -9.85 -20.41
CA ILE A 294 -6.81 -8.83 -20.17
C ILE A 294 -6.66 -7.64 -21.13
N MET A 295 -7.78 -7.15 -21.65
CA MET A 295 -7.83 -5.99 -22.53
C MET A 295 -9.17 -5.25 -22.44
N ASP A 296 -9.20 -3.98 -22.83
CA ASP A 296 -10.45 -3.22 -22.89
C ASP A 296 -11.31 -3.62 -24.11
N ARG A 297 -12.58 -3.23 -24.06
CA ARG A 297 -13.57 -3.55 -25.11
C ARG A 297 -13.16 -3.09 -26.51
N SER A 298 -12.49 -1.94 -26.65
CA SER A 298 -12.10 -1.42 -27.97
C SER A 298 -11.03 -2.31 -28.60
N ARG A 299 -10.01 -2.68 -27.81
CA ARG A 299 -8.96 -3.62 -28.24
C ARG A 299 -9.52 -5.00 -28.55
N ARG A 300 -10.47 -5.48 -27.76
CA ARG A 300 -11.15 -6.77 -28.02
C ARG A 300 -11.87 -6.77 -29.36
N GLN A 301 -12.51 -5.65 -29.73
CA GLN A 301 -13.20 -5.51 -31.01
C GLN A 301 -12.22 -5.50 -32.18
N THR A 302 -11.11 -4.76 -32.07
CA THR A 302 -10.03 -4.79 -33.06
C THR A 302 -9.48 -6.21 -33.24
N LEU A 303 -9.16 -6.90 -32.13
CA LEU A 303 -8.67 -8.27 -32.16
C LEU A 303 -9.63 -9.23 -32.86
N ARG A 304 -10.94 -9.11 -32.61
CA ARG A 304 -11.93 -9.97 -33.28
C ARG A 304 -11.83 -9.87 -34.81
N THR A 305 -11.80 -8.63 -35.30
CA THR A 305 -11.68 -8.35 -36.74
C THR A 305 -10.38 -8.88 -37.35
N THR A 306 -9.27 -8.80 -36.62
CA THR A 306 -7.96 -9.30 -37.08
C THR A 306 -7.90 -10.83 -37.07
N VAL A 307 -8.45 -11.47 -36.03
CA VAL A 307 -8.47 -12.94 -35.88
C VAL A 307 -9.35 -13.59 -36.95
N ASP A 308 -10.49 -12.98 -37.28
CA ASP A 308 -11.38 -13.47 -38.33
C ASP A 308 -10.72 -13.43 -39.73
N ALA A 309 -9.64 -12.65 -39.89
CA ALA A 309 -8.87 -12.52 -41.12
C ALA A 309 -7.57 -13.35 -41.15
N ASP A 310 -7.21 -14.01 -40.05
CA ASP A 310 -5.93 -14.72 -39.91
C ASP A 310 -6.02 -16.17 -40.42
N THR A 311 -5.13 -16.54 -41.33
CA THR A 311 -5.09 -17.87 -41.98
C THR A 311 -4.07 -18.82 -41.34
N ASP A 312 -3.37 -18.45 -40.26
CA ASP A 312 -2.41 -19.33 -39.59
C ASP A 312 -3.11 -20.57 -38.98
N GLU A 313 -2.64 -21.76 -39.37
CA GLU A 313 -3.15 -23.04 -38.88
C GLU A 313 -2.74 -23.32 -37.42
N ARG A 314 -1.66 -22.71 -36.93
CA ARG A 314 -1.17 -22.91 -35.56
C ARG A 314 -1.91 -21.99 -34.60
N LYS A 315 -2.96 -22.52 -33.98
CA LYS A 315 -3.78 -21.80 -33.01
C LYS A 315 -3.37 -22.07 -31.56
N VAL A 316 -3.39 -21.00 -30.77
CA VAL A 316 -3.19 -21.01 -29.32
C VAL A 316 -4.53 -20.67 -28.66
N ALA A 317 -4.94 -21.52 -27.73
CA ALA A 317 -6.13 -21.28 -26.93
C ALA A 317 -5.82 -20.22 -25.86
N CYS A 318 -6.56 -19.13 -25.88
CA CYS A 318 -6.42 -18.03 -24.94
C CYS A 318 -7.75 -17.73 -24.25
N GLU A 319 -7.67 -17.47 -22.95
CA GLU A 319 -8.75 -16.85 -22.20
C GLU A 319 -8.56 -15.33 -22.25
N VAL A 320 -9.54 -14.64 -22.82
CA VAL A 320 -9.53 -13.17 -22.95
C VAL A 320 -10.52 -12.57 -21.97
N GLN A 321 -9.99 -11.90 -20.95
CA GLN A 321 -10.74 -11.12 -19.99
C GLN A 321 -10.96 -9.70 -20.55
N VAL A 322 -12.22 -9.28 -20.69
CA VAL A 322 -12.57 -7.94 -21.14
C VAL A 322 -12.74 -7.03 -19.94
N SER A 323 -11.96 -5.95 -19.86
CA SER A 323 -11.98 -5.03 -18.72
C SER A 323 -13.02 -3.92 -18.86
N LYS A 324 -13.60 -3.50 -17.71
CA LYS A 324 -14.55 -2.39 -17.59
C LYS A 324 -13.95 -1.03 -17.95
N TYR A 325 -12.63 -0.91 -17.90
CA TYR A 325 -11.87 0.31 -18.16
C TYR A 325 -10.43 -0.03 -18.59
N GLN A 326 -9.72 0.96 -19.13
CA GLN A 326 -8.34 0.77 -19.58
C GLN A 326 -7.38 0.59 -18.40
N LEU A 327 -6.60 -0.50 -18.41
CA LEU A 327 -5.69 -0.89 -17.32
C LEU A 327 -4.23 -0.48 -17.56
N SER A 328 -3.83 -0.28 -18.83
CA SER A 328 -2.43 -0.02 -19.19
C SER A 328 -1.81 1.21 -18.53
N GLY A 329 -2.64 2.20 -18.16
CA GLY A 329 -2.18 3.36 -17.41
C GLY A 329 -1.72 3.00 -16.00
N PHE A 330 -2.45 2.14 -15.29
CA PHE A 330 -2.07 1.65 -13.96
C PHE A 330 -0.74 0.89 -14.00
N ASN A 331 -0.55 0.02 -14.98
CA ASN A 331 0.74 -0.63 -15.23
C ASN A 331 1.89 0.36 -15.48
N THR A 332 1.60 1.47 -16.18
CA THR A 332 2.61 2.49 -16.46
C THR A 332 3.01 3.24 -15.20
N LEU A 333 2.02 3.61 -14.37
CA LEU A 333 2.23 4.25 -13.08
C LEU A 333 2.97 3.32 -12.12
N PHE A 334 2.60 2.04 -12.05
CA PHE A 334 3.25 1.09 -11.16
C PHE A 334 4.73 0.91 -11.48
N ARG A 335 5.12 0.96 -12.76
CA ARG A 335 6.54 0.92 -13.17
C ARG A 335 7.34 2.17 -12.77
N LEU A 336 6.68 3.24 -12.32
CA LEU A 336 7.38 4.36 -11.70
C LEU A 336 7.81 4.05 -10.25
N ILE A 337 7.20 3.03 -9.62
CA ILE A 337 7.39 2.60 -8.23
C ILE A 337 8.43 1.49 -8.13
N ALA A 338 8.33 0.47 -8.99
CA ALA A 338 9.15 -0.73 -8.95
C ALA A 338 9.48 -1.26 -10.35
N ASN A 339 10.53 -2.08 -10.45
CA ASN A 339 10.82 -2.82 -11.68
C ASN A 339 9.79 -3.94 -11.87
N TYR A 340 8.84 -3.73 -12.78
CA TYR A 340 7.70 -4.64 -12.99
C TYR A 340 7.56 -5.01 -14.48
N PRO A 341 7.23 -6.27 -14.82
CA PRO A 341 7.10 -6.69 -16.22
C PRO A 341 6.12 -5.83 -17.02
N LYS A 342 6.49 -5.52 -18.27
CA LYS A 342 5.68 -4.61 -19.12
C LYS A 342 4.32 -5.18 -19.49
N ASN A 343 4.26 -6.50 -19.62
CA ASN A 343 3.15 -7.27 -20.16
C ASN A 343 2.40 -8.09 -19.09
N VAL A 344 2.55 -7.75 -17.80
CA VAL A 344 1.77 -8.37 -16.71
C VAL A 344 0.91 -7.30 -16.09
N LEU A 345 -0.38 -7.58 -15.83
CA LEU A 345 -1.32 -6.68 -15.16
C LEU A 345 -0.76 -6.17 -13.82
N ASP A 346 -1.02 -4.91 -13.44
CA ASP A 346 -0.45 -4.38 -12.20
C ASP A 346 -0.90 -5.16 -10.95
N PRO A 347 -0.08 -5.18 -9.88
CA PRO A 347 -0.33 -5.96 -8.67
C PRO A 347 -1.68 -5.70 -8.00
N PHE A 348 -2.14 -4.44 -7.96
CA PHE A 348 -3.40 -4.11 -7.32
C PHE A 348 -4.58 -4.74 -8.07
N HIS A 349 -4.59 -4.64 -9.39
CA HIS A 349 -5.64 -5.29 -10.17
C HIS A 349 -5.52 -6.82 -10.13
N LEU A 350 -4.32 -7.40 -10.11
CA LEU A 350 -4.13 -8.84 -9.89
C LEU A 350 -4.71 -9.30 -8.55
N TYR A 351 -4.39 -8.61 -7.46
CA TYR A 351 -4.95 -8.89 -6.14
C TYR A 351 -6.48 -8.89 -6.14
N VAL A 352 -7.11 -7.91 -6.78
CA VAL A 352 -8.56 -7.84 -6.84
C VAL A 352 -9.19 -9.01 -7.64
N LEU A 353 -8.44 -9.66 -8.53
CA LEU A 353 -8.91 -10.89 -9.19
C LEU A 353 -8.96 -12.09 -8.24
N PHE A 354 -8.04 -12.16 -7.27
CA PHE A 354 -7.81 -13.33 -6.42
C PHE A 354 -8.27 -13.17 -4.96
N ARG A 355 -8.60 -11.96 -4.52
CA ARG A 355 -8.98 -11.67 -3.12
C ARG A 355 -10.15 -12.48 -2.57
N ASN A 356 -11.00 -13.01 -3.46
CA ASN A 356 -12.14 -13.86 -3.13
C ASN A 356 -12.07 -15.18 -3.91
N ASP A 357 -10.86 -15.58 -4.33
CA ASP A 357 -10.66 -16.88 -4.98
C ASP A 357 -10.84 -18.01 -3.96
N MET A 358 -11.29 -19.17 -4.44
CA MET A 358 -11.49 -20.34 -3.58
C MET A 358 -10.17 -21.07 -3.31
N ASP A 359 -9.17 -20.90 -4.16
CA ASP A 359 -7.84 -21.49 -3.98
C ASP A 359 -6.98 -20.58 -3.11
N GLU A 360 -6.86 -20.96 -1.82
CA GLU A 360 -6.05 -20.27 -0.81
C GLU A 360 -4.60 -20.02 -1.26
N ARG A 361 -4.06 -20.86 -2.14
CA ARG A 361 -2.69 -20.65 -2.67
C ARG A 361 -2.63 -19.43 -3.58
N THR A 362 -3.60 -19.30 -4.48
CA THR A 362 -3.65 -18.15 -5.39
C THR A 362 -3.98 -16.87 -4.65
N GLN A 363 -4.85 -16.97 -3.64
CA GLN A 363 -5.19 -15.87 -2.75
C GLN A 363 -3.95 -15.39 -1.98
N GLY A 364 -3.22 -16.31 -1.32
CA GLY A 364 -2.04 -15.99 -0.54
C GLY A 364 -0.93 -15.34 -1.36
N GLU A 365 -0.64 -15.85 -2.56
CA GLU A 365 0.38 -15.24 -3.45
C GLU A 365 -0.04 -13.85 -3.94
N ALA A 366 -1.33 -13.63 -4.15
CA ALA A 366 -1.84 -12.32 -4.56
C ALA A 366 -1.83 -11.29 -3.42
N GLU A 367 -2.11 -11.72 -2.19
CA GLU A 367 -1.96 -10.93 -0.97
C GLU A 367 -0.49 -10.57 -0.74
N GLU A 368 0.42 -11.55 -0.80
CA GLU A 368 1.85 -11.34 -0.64
C GLU A 368 2.42 -10.40 -1.71
N LEU A 369 2.03 -10.58 -2.98
CA LEU A 369 2.44 -9.70 -4.09
C LEU A 369 2.12 -8.22 -3.79
N VAL A 370 0.96 -7.95 -3.20
CA VAL A 370 0.56 -6.59 -2.83
C VAL A 370 1.30 -6.11 -1.59
N ASP A 371 1.49 -6.95 -0.58
CA ASP A 371 2.27 -6.60 0.61
C ASP A 371 3.72 -6.23 0.26
N GLN A 372 4.35 -6.96 -0.67
CA GLN A 372 5.71 -6.68 -1.14
C GLN A 372 5.86 -5.28 -1.78
N ILE A 373 4.76 -4.66 -2.26
CA ILE A 373 4.78 -3.28 -2.78
C ILE A 373 5.19 -2.28 -1.71
N TRP A 374 4.92 -2.54 -0.43
CA TRP A 374 5.33 -1.64 0.65
C TRP A 374 6.61 -2.09 1.34
N ASN A 375 6.91 -3.39 1.33
CA ASN A 375 8.06 -3.95 2.03
C ASN A 375 9.41 -3.68 1.33
N GLY A 376 9.39 -3.20 0.09
CA GLY A 376 10.59 -3.05 -0.72
C GLY A 376 11.00 -4.39 -1.30
N ALA A 377 11.15 -4.45 -2.62
CA ALA A 377 11.77 -5.60 -3.28
C ALA A 377 13.29 -5.41 -3.32
#